data_AF-A0A392QP17-F1
#
_entry.id   AF-A0A392QP17-F1
#
_cell.length_a   1.000
_cell.length_b   1.000
_cell.length_c   1.000
_cell.angle_alpha   90.00
_cell.angle_beta   90.00
_cell.angle_gamma   90.00
#
_symmetry.space_group_name_H-M   'P 1'
#
loop_
_entity.id
_entity.type
_entity.pdbx_description
1 polymer ?
#
loop_
_entity_poly.entity_id
_entity_poly.type
_entity_poly.pdbx_seq_one_letter_code
_entity_poly.pdbx_strand_id
1 'polypeptide(L)'
;MALPTSDASVINPPPPPPPGNQLVFLNVGSQIYIKLDGENYPAWLIQFRALLTGYDLFGYVDGTKPCPPKTLSNATTANPDYTHWIRQDQLILHAIVSSVAATVVTHLG
;
A
#
# COMPACT_ATOMS: atom_id res chain seq x y z
N MET A 1 -16.92 -41.52 -41.77
CA MET A 1 -15.73 -41.06 -41.02
C MET A 1 -15.82 -39.53 -40.99
N ALA A 2 -16.34 -38.96 -39.91
CA ALA A 2 -16.50 -37.51 -39.75
C ALA A 2 -15.58 -37.06 -38.60
N LEU A 3 -14.73 -36.08 -38.89
CA LEU A 3 -13.83 -35.45 -37.91
C LEU A 3 -14.64 -34.67 -36.86
N PRO A 4 -14.26 -34.70 -35.57
CA PRO A 4 -14.78 -33.74 -34.60
C PRO A 4 -14.01 -32.42 -34.71
N THR A 5 -14.72 -31.31 -34.93
CA THR A 5 -14.17 -29.96 -34.79
C THR A 5 -13.97 -29.67 -33.30
N SER A 6 -12.70 -29.51 -32.89
CA SER A 6 -12.32 -28.99 -31.58
C SER A 6 -12.65 -27.50 -31.54
N ASP A 7 -13.73 -27.15 -30.84
CA ASP A 7 -14.02 -25.78 -30.48
C ASP A 7 -13.14 -25.40 -29.29
N ALA A 8 -11.89 -25.00 -29.60
CA ALA A 8 -10.97 -24.47 -28.62
C ALA A 8 -11.45 -23.07 -28.25
N SER A 9 -12.18 -22.98 -27.14
CA SER A 9 -12.44 -21.75 -26.42
C SER A 9 -11.11 -21.04 -26.17
N VAL A 10 -10.86 -19.99 -26.96
CA VAL A 10 -9.74 -19.08 -26.78
C VAL A 10 -9.93 -18.41 -25.43
N ILE A 11 -9.25 -18.93 -24.40
CA ILE A 11 -9.17 -18.30 -23.09
C ILE A 11 -8.27 -17.07 -23.27
N ASN A 12 -8.88 -15.94 -23.64
CA ASN A 12 -8.19 -14.66 -23.54
C ASN A 12 -7.81 -14.46 -22.06
N PRO A 13 -6.55 -14.09 -21.76
CA PRO A 13 -6.16 -13.78 -20.39
C PRO A 13 -7.03 -12.61 -19.88
N PRO A 14 -7.40 -12.61 -18.59
CA PRO A 14 -8.20 -11.53 -18.03
C PRO A 14 -7.47 -10.19 -18.26
N PRO A 15 -8.21 -9.12 -18.59
CA PRO A 15 -7.61 -7.81 -18.77
C PRO A 15 -6.86 -7.37 -17.50
N PRO A 16 -5.74 -6.65 -17.63
CA PRO A 16 -5.01 -6.14 -16.48
C PRO A 16 -5.94 -5.29 -15.60
N PRO A 17 -5.80 -5.36 -14.27
CA PRO A 17 -6.64 -4.58 -13.37
C PRO A 17 -6.50 -3.08 -13.67
N PRO A 18 -7.57 -2.29 -13.51
CA PRO A 18 -7.56 -0.86 -13.78
C PRO A 18 -6.38 -0.17 -13.07
N PRO A 19 -5.67 0.76 -13.75
CA PRO A 19 -4.64 1.57 -13.11
C PRO A 19 -5.31 2.40 -12.00
N GLY A 20 -5.02 2.06 -10.74
CA GLY A 20 -5.61 2.70 -9.57
C GLY A 20 -5.78 1.82 -8.33
N ASN A 21 -5.75 0.48 -8.47
CA ASN A 21 -6.03 -0.45 -7.36
C ASN A 21 -4.85 -1.31 -6.88
N GLN A 22 -3.61 -1.02 -7.28
CA GLN A 22 -2.44 -1.80 -6.86
C GLN A 22 -1.86 -1.29 -5.53
N LEU A 23 -1.56 -2.22 -4.63
CA LEU A 23 -0.88 -1.92 -3.38
C LEU A 23 0.58 -1.58 -3.65
N VAL A 24 1.08 -0.53 -2.99
CA VAL A 24 2.47 -0.13 -3.03
C VAL A 24 3.19 -0.68 -1.81
N PHE A 25 4.22 -1.48 -2.05
CA PHE A 25 5.10 -2.01 -1.01
C PHE A 25 6.35 -1.14 -0.90
N LEU A 26 6.61 -0.62 0.30
CA LEU A 26 7.80 0.16 0.59
C LEU A 26 8.89 -0.76 1.15
N ASN A 27 9.98 -0.94 0.40
CA ASN A 27 11.21 -1.53 0.92
C ASN A 27 12.04 -0.44 1.59
N VAL A 28 11.61 -0.03 2.78
CA VAL A 28 12.21 1.10 3.48
C VAL A 28 13.70 0.90 3.74
N GLY A 29 14.15 -0.34 3.99
CA GLY A 29 15.55 -0.66 4.23
C GLY A 29 16.50 -0.34 3.07
N SER A 30 15.99 -0.22 1.84
CA SER A 30 16.76 0.22 0.68
C SER A 30 16.36 1.60 0.15
N GLN A 31 15.22 2.15 0.59
CA GLN A 31 14.64 3.39 0.06
C GLN A 31 14.94 4.63 0.91
N ILE A 32 15.22 4.46 2.20
CA ILE A 32 15.70 5.56 3.05
C ILE A 32 17.11 5.24 3.54
N TYR A 33 17.95 6.27 3.63
CA TYR A 33 19.33 6.12 4.08
C TYR A 33 19.44 6.20 5.61
N ILE A 34 18.57 7.00 6.24
CA ILE A 34 18.60 7.27 7.68
C ILE A 34 17.44 6.53 8.34
N LYS A 35 17.74 5.63 9.28
CA LYS A 35 16.73 5.06 10.18
C LYS A 35 16.47 6.00 11.34
N LEU A 36 15.22 6.12 11.77
CA LEU A 36 14.84 6.98 12.89
C LEU A 36 15.54 6.53 14.18
N ASP A 37 16.29 7.43 14.80
CA ASP A 37 16.83 7.29 16.15
C ASP A 37 16.36 8.46 17.04
N GLY A 38 16.89 8.56 18.26
CA GLY A 38 16.51 9.59 19.22
C GLY A 38 16.98 11.01 18.87
N GLU A 39 17.87 11.17 17.88
CA GLU A 39 18.56 12.44 17.61
C GLU A 39 18.31 12.96 16.18
N ASN A 40 17.83 12.10 15.27
CA ASN A 40 17.80 12.39 13.83
C ASN A 40 16.41 12.64 13.23
N TYR A 41 15.38 12.83 14.07
CA TYR A 41 13.98 12.97 13.62
C TYR A 41 13.78 13.93 12.44
N PRO A 42 14.34 15.16 12.42
CA PRO A 42 14.14 16.07 11.29
C PRO A 42 14.65 15.50 9.95
N ALA A 43 15.82 14.84 9.96
CA ALA A 43 16.41 14.25 8.76
C ALA A 43 15.62 13.01 8.30
N TRP A 44 15.21 12.16 9.23
CA TRP A 44 14.34 11.02 8.95
C TRP A 44 13.00 11.46 8.35
N LEU A 45 12.36 12.49 8.95
CA LEU A 45 11.06 12.98 8.51
C LEU A 45 11.10 13.49 7.07
N ILE A 46 12.15 14.23 6.69
CA ILE A 46 12.32 14.72 5.32
C ILE A 46 12.40 13.55 4.32
N GLN A 47 13.22 12.52 4.61
CA GLN A 47 13.36 11.36 3.72
C GLN A 47 12.06 10.56 3.63
N PHE A 48 11.44 10.26 4.77
CA PHE A 48 10.23 9.46 4.82
C PHE A 48 9.04 10.18 4.15
N ARG A 49 8.90 11.49 4.39
CA ARG A 49 7.88 12.31 3.71
C ARG A 49 8.10 12.37 2.20
N ALA A 50 9.34 12.55 1.74
CA ALA A 50 9.66 12.55 0.32
C ALA A 50 9.31 11.21 -0.34
N LEU A 51 9.65 10.09 0.32
CA LEU A 51 9.30 8.74 -0.12
C LEU A 51 7.79 8.57 -0.28
N LEU A 52 7.02 8.90 0.76
CA LEU A 52 5.56 8.78 0.72
C LEU A 52 4.93 9.70 -0.33
N THR A 53 5.46 10.92 -0.50
CA THR A 53 4.95 11.86 -1.52
C THR A 53 5.22 11.33 -2.92
N GLY A 54 6.39 10.75 -3.17
CA GLY A 54 6.75 10.18 -4.48
C GLY A 54 5.87 9.01 -4.91
N TYR A 55 5.29 8.28 -3.95
CA TYR A 55 4.33 7.21 -4.20
C TYR A 55 2.85 7.62 -4.03
N ASP A 56 2.58 8.92 -3.82
CA ASP A 56 1.23 9.43 -3.53
C ASP A 56 0.58 8.75 -2.30
N LEU A 57 1.38 8.43 -1.28
CA LEU A 57 0.95 7.77 -0.05
C LEU A 57 0.87 8.72 1.15
N PHE A 58 1.41 9.94 1.04
CA PHE A 58 1.43 10.87 2.19
C PHE A 58 0.03 11.24 2.69
N GLY A 59 -0.97 11.20 1.79
CA GLY A 59 -2.36 11.47 2.12
C GLY A 59 -2.97 10.53 3.18
N TYR A 60 -2.43 9.32 3.32
CA TYR A 60 -2.85 8.37 4.37
C TYR A 60 -2.39 8.84 5.76
N VAL A 61 -1.25 9.53 5.83
CA VAL A 61 -0.62 9.95 7.10
C VAL A 61 -1.16 11.29 7.57
N ASP A 62 -1.34 12.25 6.65
CA ASP A 62 -1.86 13.58 6.98
C ASP A 62 -3.40 13.66 7.02
N GLY A 63 -4.08 12.57 6.66
CA GLY A 63 -5.54 12.47 6.68
C GLY A 63 -6.24 13.09 5.47
N THR A 64 -5.51 13.61 4.47
CA THR A 64 -6.11 14.14 3.24
C THR A 64 -6.71 13.05 2.35
N LYS A 65 -6.31 11.79 2.54
CA LYS A 65 -6.95 10.58 1.97
C LYS A 65 -7.71 9.83 3.06
N PRO A 66 -8.94 10.24 3.41
CA PRO A 66 -9.71 9.59 4.46
C PRO A 66 -10.09 8.16 4.08
N CYS A 67 -10.23 7.30 5.10
CA CYS A 67 -10.72 5.94 4.93
C CYS A 67 -12.16 5.97 4.39
N PRO A 68 -12.44 5.33 3.24
CA PRO A 68 -13.77 5.34 2.65
C PRO A 68 -14.75 4.44 3.45
N PRO A 69 -16.07 4.58 3.24
CA PRO A 69 -17.06 3.74 3.92
C PRO A 69 -16.86 2.25 3.62
N LYS A 70 -17.11 1.38 4.62
CA LYS A 70 -17.00 -0.09 4.50
C LYS A 70 -17.94 -0.69 3.45
N THR A 71 -19.09 -0.07 3.27
CA THR A 71 -20.13 -0.49 2.33
C THR A 71 -20.49 0.66 1.41
N LEU A 72 -20.97 0.33 0.21
CA LEU A 72 -21.50 1.31 -0.74
C LEU A 72 -22.82 1.89 -0.22
N SER A 73 -23.36 2.89 -0.92
CA SER A 73 -24.59 3.61 -0.52
C SER A 73 -25.82 2.71 -0.30
N ASN A 74 -25.80 1.48 -0.83
CA ASN A 74 -26.85 0.49 -0.61
C ASN A 74 -26.71 -0.27 0.71
N ALA A 75 -25.72 0.04 1.54
CA ALA A 75 -25.39 -0.55 2.85
C ALA A 75 -25.05 -2.05 2.87
N THR A 76 -25.29 -2.78 1.78
CA THR A 76 -25.12 -4.25 1.72
C THR A 76 -23.88 -4.65 0.93
N THR A 77 -23.48 -3.87 -0.08
CA THR A 77 -22.33 -4.22 -0.92
C THR A 77 -21.04 -3.71 -0.27
N ALA A 78 -20.06 -4.59 -0.11
CA ALA A 78 -18.73 -4.23 0.39
C ALA A 78 -18.04 -3.25 -0.56
N ASN A 79 -17.39 -2.22 0.00
CA ASN A 79 -16.63 -1.25 -0.78
C ASN A 79 -15.20 -1.78 -1.03
N PRO A 80 -14.78 -2.04 -2.27
CA PRO A 80 -13.42 -2.46 -2.57
C PRO A 80 -12.37 -1.41 -2.17
N ASP A 81 -12.72 -0.12 -2.22
CA ASP A 81 -11.81 0.98 -1.87
C ASP A 81 -11.48 1.00 -0.38
N TYR A 82 -12.43 0.60 0.47
CA TYR A 82 -12.18 0.41 1.91
C TYR A 82 -11.14 -0.68 2.15
N THR A 83 -11.29 -1.81 1.45
CA THR A 83 -10.35 -2.93 1.59
C THR A 83 -8.96 -2.55 1.09
N HIS A 84 -8.89 -1.83 -0.03
CA HIS A 84 -7.62 -1.32 -0.55
C HIS A 84 -6.99 -0.32 0.43
N TRP A 85 -7.75 0.66 0.91
CA TRP A 85 -7.26 1.69 1.84
C TRP A 85 -6.68 1.07 3.10
N ILE A 86 -7.39 0.13 3.74
CA ILE A 86 -6.92 -0.56 4.95
C ILE A 86 -5.62 -1.32 4.69
N ARG A 87 -5.52 -2.02 3.56
CA ARG A 87 -4.29 -2.77 3.22
C ARG A 87 -3.11 -1.83 3.00
N GLN A 88 -3.32 -0.71 2.30
CA GLN A 88 -2.27 0.27 2.04
C GLN A 88 -1.83 0.98 3.34
N ASP A 89 -2.78 1.34 4.20
CA ASP A 89 -2.52 1.92 5.52
C ASP A 89 -1.62 1.01 6.37
N GLN A 90 -1.93 -0.29 6.43
CA GLN A 90 -1.12 -1.25 7.17
C GLN A 90 0.29 -1.45 6.58
N LEU A 91 0.45 -1.35 5.26
CA LEU A 91 1.77 -1.37 4.62
C LEU A 91 2.58 -0.12 4.95
N ILE A 92 1.95 1.05 5.04
CA ILE A 92 2.59 2.29 5.47
C ILE A 92 3.00 2.21 6.94
N LEU A 93 2.15 1.65 7.81
CA LEU A 93 2.50 1.40 9.21
C LEU A 93 3.71 0.47 9.32
N HIS A 94 3.71 -0.64 8.58
CA HIS A 94 4.86 -1.55 8.52
C HIS A 94 6.14 -0.84 8.05
N ALA A 95 6.02 0.04 7.06
CA ALA A 95 7.12 0.86 6.57
C ALA A 95 7.67 1.81 7.65
N ILE A 96 6.79 2.49 8.39
CA ILE A 96 7.19 3.37 9.51
C ILE A 96 7.95 2.56 10.55
N VAL A 97 7.41 1.42 11.00
CA VAL A 97 8.08 0.56 12.00
C VAL A 97 9.44 0.06 11.48
N SER A 98 9.52 -0.35 10.22
CA SER A 98 10.77 -0.82 9.59
C SER A 98 11.82 0.28 9.40
N SER A 99 11.38 1.54 9.41
CA SER A 99 12.23 2.72 9.27
C SER A 99 12.95 3.09 10.58
N VAL A 100 12.58 2.49 11.70
CA VAL A 100 13.14 2.81 13.02
C VAL A 100 14.41 2.01 13.29
N ALA A 101 15.40 2.63 13.93
CA ALA A 101 16.61 1.96 14.37
C ALA A 101 16.29 0.95 15.49
N ALA A 102 16.97 -0.20 15.49
CA ALA A 102 16.73 -1.26 16.48
C ALA A 102 16.95 -0.79 17.93
N THR A 103 17.80 0.22 18.13
CA THR A 103 18.08 0.87 19.42
C THR A 103 16.87 1.59 20.01
N VAL A 104 15.88 1.97 19.20
CA VAL A 104 14.62 2.59 19.65
C VAL A 104 13.51 1.55 19.83
N VAL A 105 13.56 0.43 19.10
CA VAL A 105 12.55 -0.65 19.18
C VAL A 105 12.52 -1.31 20.56
N THR A 106 13.64 -1.33 21.28
CA THR A 106 13.72 -1.87 22.66
C THR A 106 12.94 -1.09 23.71
N HIS A 107 12.37 0.08 23.37
CA HIS A 107 11.51 0.89 24.25
C HIS A 107 10.03 0.88 23.84
N LEU A 108 9.65 0.11 22.82
CA LEU A 108 8.26 0.00 22.34
C LEU A 108 7.48 -1.14 23.03
N GLY A 109 8.00 -1.67 24.15
CA GLY A 109 7.36 -2.69 25.00
C GLY A 109 7.27 -2.23 26.46
#